data_AF-A0A174H937-F1
#
_entry.id   AF-A0A174H937-F1
#
_cell.length_a   1.000
_cell.length_b   1.000
_cell.length_c   1.000
_cell.angle_alpha   90.00
_cell.angle_beta   90.00
_cell.angle_gamma   90.00
#
_symmetry.space_group_name_H-M   'P 1'
#
loop_
_entity.id
_entity.type
_entity.pdbx_description
1 polymer ?
#
loop_
_entity_poly.entity_id
_entity_poly.type
_entity_poly.pdbx_seq_one_letter_code
_entity_poly.pdbx_strand_id
1 'polypeptide(L)'
;MTIPFPIPVMEYERTLELLAAMELGARLKRDCRVDELESGFPILKRLEKVGANLDELDYLARRLDSFDDYEAAQFQAMAVRLGTFDMTDFINLTFCCQQATVITSFSDLEDIGKAHILTLHGGHMPVDELEQVDGRAEALELILNEHGTVTPYGVVYDNGMELEQLYTEGGPFPDYLDREFVILLEASSGEGQSTLLILPDSPARLERLLCRTGIRDSPQVHSRVADSTLPDEVIRSIPAERLSINGLNRLCRAAERIAPEDLKTLVQLLTDKNQPSQGPSLGGLSM
;
A
#
# COMPACT_ATOMS: atom_id res chain seq x y z
N MET A 1 20.14 -17.10 -1.08
CA MET A 1 20.18 -15.63 -1.26
C MET A 1 19.26 -15.05 -0.21
N THR A 2 19.67 -13.97 0.46
CA THR A 2 18.84 -13.26 1.45
C THR A 2 18.35 -11.97 0.81
N ILE A 3 17.05 -11.72 0.87
CA ILE A 3 16.41 -10.52 0.31
C ILE A 3 15.69 -9.79 1.45
N PRO A 4 16.01 -8.51 1.70
CA PRO A 4 15.25 -7.71 2.63
C PRO A 4 13.89 -7.35 2.02
N PHE A 5 12.85 -7.43 2.83
CA PHE A 5 11.50 -6.98 2.48
C PHE A 5 11.01 -5.96 3.52
N PRO A 6 10.26 -4.92 3.13
CA PRO A 6 10.01 -4.46 1.76
C PRO A 6 11.30 -4.16 0.98
N ILE A 7 11.32 -4.45 -0.32
CA ILE A 7 12.49 -4.19 -1.18
C ILE A 7 12.54 -2.68 -1.45
N PRO A 8 13.66 -1.98 -1.15
CA PRO A 8 13.79 -0.56 -1.48
C PRO A 8 13.67 -0.30 -2.99
N VAL A 9 13.05 0.81 -3.37
CA VAL A 9 12.83 1.19 -4.79
C VAL A 9 14.13 1.16 -5.60
N MET A 10 15.24 1.59 -4.98
CA MET A 10 16.55 1.67 -5.63
C MET A 10 17.26 0.31 -5.74
N GLU A 11 16.83 -0.70 -4.98
CA GLU A 11 17.46 -2.03 -4.94
C GLU A 11 16.68 -3.09 -5.73
N TYR A 12 15.46 -2.75 -6.17
CA TYR A 12 14.56 -3.70 -6.82
C TYR A 12 15.14 -4.28 -8.12
N GLU A 13 15.75 -3.46 -8.98
CA GLU A 13 16.38 -3.93 -10.22
C GLU A 13 17.53 -4.90 -9.94
N ARG A 14 18.42 -4.53 -9.00
CA ARG A 14 19.53 -5.39 -8.58
C ARG A 14 19.04 -6.71 -7.98
N THR A 15 17.96 -6.68 -7.21
CA THR A 15 17.37 -7.89 -6.62
C THR A 15 16.87 -8.84 -7.71
N LEU A 16 16.21 -8.30 -8.74
CA LEU A 16 15.79 -9.09 -9.90
C LEU A 16 16.96 -9.68 -10.69
N GLU A 17 18.04 -8.93 -10.90
CA GLU A 17 19.24 -9.44 -11.58
C GLU A 17 19.86 -10.64 -10.84
N LEU A 18 19.92 -10.57 -9.51
CA LEU A 18 20.43 -11.65 -8.68
C LEU A 18 19.53 -12.90 -8.73
N LEU A 19 18.21 -12.71 -8.73
CA LEU A 19 17.24 -13.81 -8.87
C LEU A 19 17.29 -14.44 -10.27
N ALA A 20 17.40 -13.62 -11.32
CA ALA A 20 17.48 -14.10 -12.69
C ALA A 20 18.71 -14.99 -12.91
N ALA A 21 19.84 -14.68 -12.26
CA ALA A 21 21.05 -15.52 -12.28
C ALA A 21 20.85 -16.92 -11.66
N MET A 22 19.77 -17.11 -10.90
CA MET A 22 19.35 -18.37 -10.29
C MET A 22 18.13 -19.00 -10.98
N GLU A 23 17.73 -18.49 -12.16
CA GLU A 23 16.51 -18.88 -12.87
C GLU A 23 15.21 -18.64 -12.07
N LEU A 24 15.24 -17.64 -11.18
CA LEU A 24 14.10 -17.19 -10.37
C LEU A 24 13.64 -15.78 -10.79
N GLY A 25 12.50 -15.35 -10.24
CA GLY A 25 11.96 -14.01 -10.45
C GLY A 25 10.88 -13.96 -11.52
N ALA A 26 10.13 -15.04 -11.72
CA ALA A 26 8.95 -15.06 -12.56
C ALA A 26 7.93 -13.99 -12.11
N ARG A 27 7.24 -13.39 -13.08
CA ARG A 27 6.29 -12.30 -12.83
C ARG A 27 4.98 -12.78 -12.18
N LEU A 28 4.51 -13.95 -12.65
CA LEU A 28 3.18 -14.46 -12.30
C LEU A 28 3.22 -15.83 -11.62
N LYS A 29 4.31 -16.58 -11.76
CA LYS A 29 4.45 -17.92 -11.18
C LYS A 29 5.15 -17.83 -9.84
N ARG A 30 4.70 -18.60 -8.86
CA ARG A 30 5.37 -18.84 -7.59
C ARG A 30 6.58 -19.74 -7.78
N ASP A 31 7.63 -19.19 -8.37
CA ASP A 31 8.87 -19.89 -8.72
C ASP A 31 9.90 -19.88 -7.59
N CYS A 32 9.69 -19.08 -6.55
CA CYS A 32 10.52 -19.08 -5.34
C CYS A 32 9.93 -20.03 -4.29
N ARG A 33 10.81 -20.65 -3.51
CA ARG A 33 10.46 -21.36 -2.27
C ARG A 33 11.19 -20.68 -1.13
N VAL A 34 10.43 -20.21 -0.13
CA VAL A 34 11.01 -19.54 1.04
C VAL A 34 11.75 -20.58 1.88
N ASP A 35 13.06 -20.43 2.06
CA ASP A 35 13.85 -21.40 2.83
C ASP A 35 13.73 -21.12 4.34
N GLU A 36 13.90 -19.86 4.72
CA GLU A 36 13.80 -19.35 6.08
C GLU A 36 13.18 -17.95 6.01
N LEU A 37 12.33 -17.61 7.00
CA LEU A 37 11.69 -16.30 7.08
C LEU A 37 11.93 -15.69 8.46
N GLU A 38 12.72 -14.62 8.48
CA GLU A 38 12.92 -13.76 9.65
C GLU A 38 11.95 -12.58 9.57
N SER A 39 11.01 -12.51 10.50
CA SER A 39 9.96 -11.49 10.50
C SER A 39 9.52 -11.15 11.93
N GLY A 40 9.09 -9.89 12.13
CA GLY A 40 8.36 -9.46 13.33
C GLY A 40 6.97 -10.11 13.48
N PHE A 41 6.51 -10.83 12.46
CA PHE A 41 5.26 -11.59 12.44
C PHE A 41 5.55 -13.09 12.46
N PRO A 42 5.73 -13.71 13.64
CA PRO A 42 5.97 -15.15 13.77
C PRO A 42 4.99 -16.05 12.99
N ILE A 43 3.76 -15.60 12.74
CA ILE A 43 2.77 -16.37 11.97
C ILE A 43 3.22 -16.66 10.53
N LEU A 44 4.04 -15.77 9.96
CA LEU A 44 4.55 -15.90 8.58
C LEU A 44 5.56 -17.02 8.44
N LYS A 45 6.05 -17.63 9.53
CA LYS A 45 6.83 -18.88 9.43
C LYS A 45 6.06 -19.99 8.72
N ARG A 46 4.73 -19.93 8.65
CA ARG A 46 3.91 -20.85 7.85
C ARG A 46 4.19 -20.75 6.34
N LEU A 47 4.76 -19.64 5.86
CA LEU A 47 5.19 -19.47 4.48
C LEU A 47 6.54 -20.15 4.18
N GLU A 48 7.29 -20.58 5.21
CA GLU A 48 8.48 -21.38 4.96
C GLU A 48 8.10 -22.64 4.18
N LYS A 49 8.88 -22.92 3.15
CA LYS A 49 8.69 -24.03 2.21
C LYS A 49 7.45 -23.92 1.32
N VAL A 50 6.63 -22.89 1.47
CA VAL A 50 5.50 -22.56 0.57
C VAL A 50 6.05 -21.85 -0.67
N GLY A 51 5.40 -22.09 -1.81
CA GLY A 51 5.71 -21.39 -3.06
C GLY A 51 5.25 -19.93 -2.96
N ALA A 52 6.09 -19.00 -3.37
CA ALA A 52 5.75 -17.58 -3.49
C ALA A 52 6.47 -17.00 -4.71
N ASN A 53 6.05 -15.82 -5.17
CA ASN A 53 6.87 -15.01 -6.06
C ASN A 53 7.41 -13.77 -5.31
N LEU A 54 8.43 -13.13 -5.89
CA LEU A 54 9.07 -11.95 -5.31
C LEU A 54 8.09 -10.83 -5.00
N ASP A 55 7.14 -10.59 -5.91
CA ASP A 55 6.24 -9.45 -5.83
C ASP A 55 5.19 -9.65 -4.73
N GLU A 56 4.70 -10.88 -4.55
CA GLU A 56 3.80 -11.23 -3.44
C GLU A 56 4.47 -11.04 -2.09
N LEU A 57 5.74 -11.47 -1.95
CA LEU A 57 6.52 -11.29 -0.73
C LEU A 57 6.76 -9.80 -0.44
N ASP A 58 7.15 -9.04 -1.46
CA ASP A 58 7.37 -7.59 -1.36
C ASP A 58 6.07 -6.87 -1.02
N TYR A 59 4.96 -7.22 -1.68
CA TYR A 59 3.65 -6.63 -1.44
C TYR A 59 3.11 -6.93 -0.03
N LEU A 60 3.17 -8.19 0.41
CA LEU A 60 2.76 -8.57 1.76
C LEU A 60 3.59 -7.84 2.82
N ALA A 61 4.92 -7.78 2.64
CA ALA A 61 5.78 -7.05 3.58
C ALA A 61 5.44 -5.56 3.62
N ARG A 62 5.16 -4.92 2.47
CA ARG A 62 4.74 -3.52 2.40
C ARG A 62 3.45 -3.26 3.17
N ARG A 63 2.46 -4.15 3.02
CA ARG A 63 1.20 -4.08 3.76
C ARG A 63 1.41 -4.16 5.27
N LEU A 64 2.26 -5.09 5.70
CA LEU A 64 2.52 -5.32 7.12
C LEU A 64 3.42 -4.26 7.76
N ASP A 65 4.24 -3.56 6.97
CA ASP A 65 5.11 -2.47 7.47
C ASP A 65 4.30 -1.25 7.97
N SER A 66 3.06 -1.08 7.51
CA SER A 66 2.17 -0.02 8.03
C SER A 66 1.38 -0.43 9.26
N PHE A 67 1.49 -1.67 9.73
CA PHE A 67 0.68 -2.13 10.86
C PHE A 67 1.25 -1.62 12.17
N ASP A 68 0.38 -1.11 13.03
CA ASP A 68 0.72 -0.92 14.44
C ASP A 68 0.73 -2.25 15.22
N ASP A 69 1.12 -2.20 16.50
CA ASP A 69 1.21 -3.39 17.35
C ASP A 69 -0.13 -4.12 17.51
N TYR A 70 -1.26 -3.39 17.49
CA TYR A 70 -2.58 -3.95 17.64
C TYR A 70 -3.06 -4.60 16.33
N GLU A 71 -2.85 -3.95 15.19
CA GLU A 71 -3.11 -4.49 13.86
C GLU A 71 -2.27 -5.75 13.60
N ALA A 72 -1.02 -5.76 14.06
CA ALA A 72 -0.17 -6.93 14.02
C ALA A 72 -0.71 -8.09 14.88
N ALA A 73 -1.29 -7.80 16.05
CA ALA A 73 -1.95 -8.82 16.89
C ALA A 73 -3.22 -9.35 16.21
N GLN A 74 -4.04 -8.47 15.63
CA GLN A 74 -5.24 -8.82 14.86
C GLN A 74 -4.92 -9.76 13.69
N PHE A 75 -3.95 -9.41 12.86
CA PHE A 75 -3.50 -10.22 11.73
C PHE A 75 -3.05 -11.61 12.16
N GLN A 76 -2.18 -11.68 13.17
CA GLN A 76 -1.61 -12.96 13.60
C GLN A 76 -2.65 -13.86 14.28
N ALA A 77 -3.52 -13.30 15.12
CA ALA A 77 -4.56 -14.07 15.79
C ALA A 77 -5.61 -14.57 14.79
N MET A 78 -6.02 -13.75 13.81
CA MET A 78 -6.95 -14.18 12.77
C MET A 78 -6.34 -15.23 11.83
N ALA A 79 -5.06 -15.12 11.48
CA ALA A 79 -4.38 -16.16 10.70
C ALA A 79 -4.32 -17.51 11.46
N VAL A 80 -4.26 -17.49 12.80
CA VAL A 80 -4.39 -18.72 13.60
C VAL A 80 -5.83 -19.23 13.57
N ARG A 81 -6.83 -18.37 13.84
CA ARG A 81 -8.26 -18.74 13.86
C ARG A 81 -8.72 -19.33 12.54
N LEU A 82 -8.34 -18.72 11.42
CA LEU A 82 -8.70 -19.15 10.07
C LEU A 82 -7.84 -20.32 9.57
N GLY A 83 -6.73 -20.63 10.25
CA GLY A 83 -5.80 -21.66 9.81
C GLY A 83 -5.01 -21.27 8.57
N THR A 84 -4.83 -19.99 8.28
CA THR A 84 -4.13 -19.46 7.10
C THR A 84 -2.69 -20.01 6.97
N PHE A 85 -2.32 -20.48 5.78
CA PHE A 85 -1.00 -21.06 5.51
C PHE A 85 -0.41 -20.72 4.13
N ASP A 86 -1.13 -20.01 3.26
CA ASP A 86 -0.63 -19.64 1.94
C ASP A 86 -0.62 -18.13 1.70
N MET A 87 0.14 -17.73 0.68
CA MET A 87 0.40 -16.34 0.35
C MET A 87 -0.85 -15.56 -0.07
N THR A 88 -1.81 -16.22 -0.73
CA THR A 88 -3.04 -15.55 -1.17
C THR A 88 -3.88 -15.15 0.02
N ASP A 89 -4.12 -16.08 0.93
CA ASP A 89 -4.92 -15.82 2.13
C ASP A 89 -4.22 -14.87 3.10
N PHE A 90 -2.88 -14.91 3.21
CA PHE A 90 -2.16 -13.90 3.99
C PHE A 90 -2.32 -12.50 3.41
N ILE A 91 -2.21 -12.33 2.09
CA ILE A 91 -2.44 -11.02 1.44
C ILE A 91 -3.88 -10.56 1.68
N ASN A 92 -4.87 -11.43 1.43
CA ASN A 92 -6.29 -11.11 1.64
C ASN A 92 -6.59 -10.72 3.09
N LEU A 93 -6.01 -11.44 4.05
CA LEU A 93 -6.22 -11.18 5.47
C LEU A 93 -5.77 -9.78 5.89
N THR A 94 -4.75 -9.20 5.25
CA THR A 94 -4.32 -7.83 5.58
C THR A 94 -5.44 -6.79 5.40
N PHE A 95 -6.46 -7.06 4.59
CA PHE A 95 -7.55 -6.13 4.29
C PHE A 95 -8.73 -6.19 5.27
N CYS A 96 -8.90 -7.31 5.97
CA CYS A 96 -10.04 -7.48 6.87
C CYS A 96 -9.63 -7.82 8.31
N CYS A 97 -8.36 -8.07 8.62
CA CYS A 97 -7.93 -8.42 9.98
C CYS A 97 -8.29 -7.35 11.02
N GLN A 98 -8.30 -6.08 10.63
CA GLN A 98 -8.65 -4.95 11.50
C GLN A 98 -10.08 -4.98 12.03
N GLN A 99 -10.97 -5.80 11.45
CA GLN A 99 -12.36 -5.95 11.90
C GLN A 99 -12.47 -6.87 13.13
N ALA A 100 -11.44 -7.66 13.42
CA ALA A 100 -11.42 -8.56 14.58
C ALA A 100 -10.95 -7.85 15.85
N THR A 101 -11.52 -8.17 17.01
CA THR A 101 -11.00 -7.69 18.29
C THR A 101 -10.04 -8.71 18.89
N VAL A 102 -8.86 -8.28 19.34
CA VAL A 102 -7.89 -9.16 20.00
C VAL A 102 -7.57 -8.66 21.40
N ILE A 103 -7.87 -9.47 22.41
CA ILE A 103 -7.46 -9.21 23.78
C ILE A 103 -6.09 -9.86 24.01
N THR A 104 -5.04 -9.04 24.06
CA THR A 104 -3.66 -9.47 24.33
C THR A 104 -3.33 -9.49 25.83
N SER A 105 -4.04 -8.69 26.63
CA SER A 105 -3.94 -8.62 28.08
C SER A 105 -5.32 -8.34 28.68
N PHE A 106 -5.62 -8.91 29.85
CA PHE A 106 -6.86 -8.65 30.61
C PHE A 106 -6.67 -7.64 31.76
N SER A 107 -5.59 -6.86 31.74
CA SER A 107 -5.21 -5.95 32.82
C SER A 107 -6.13 -4.74 32.96
N ASP A 108 -6.70 -4.26 31.85
CA ASP A 108 -7.57 -3.09 31.82
C ASP A 108 -8.81 -3.36 30.97
N LEU A 109 -9.96 -3.55 31.63
CA LEU A 109 -11.22 -3.80 30.94
C LEU A 109 -11.78 -2.54 30.27
N GLU A 110 -11.44 -1.35 30.77
CA GLU A 110 -11.91 -0.10 30.18
C GLU A 110 -11.29 0.08 28.78
N ASP A 111 -9.98 -0.08 28.68
CA ASP A 111 -9.27 0.02 27.41
C ASP A 111 -9.68 -1.09 26.43
N ILE A 112 -9.90 -2.32 26.91
CA ILE A 112 -10.38 -3.43 26.06
C ILE A 112 -11.71 -3.07 25.40
N GLY A 113 -12.69 -2.59 26.17
CA GLY A 113 -14.01 -2.30 25.61
C GLY A 113 -13.99 -1.11 24.66
N LYS A 114 -13.19 -0.08 24.98
CA LYS A 114 -13.00 1.06 24.06
C LYS A 114 -12.32 0.64 22.76
N ALA A 115 -11.29 -0.19 22.82
CA ALA A 115 -10.65 -0.75 21.64
C ALA A 115 -11.61 -1.65 20.83
N HIS A 116 -12.45 -2.43 21.51
CA HIS A 116 -13.51 -3.23 20.87
C HIS A 116 -14.51 -2.34 20.14
N ILE A 117 -15.02 -1.29 20.78
CA ILE A 117 -15.96 -0.35 20.17
C ILE A 117 -15.34 0.38 18.98
N LEU A 118 -14.08 0.82 19.08
CA LEU A 118 -13.35 1.38 17.93
C LEU A 118 -13.28 0.38 16.78
N THR A 119 -12.96 -0.89 17.07
CA THR A 119 -12.90 -1.96 16.09
C THR A 119 -14.24 -2.11 15.34
N LEU A 120 -15.36 -2.16 16.08
CA LEU A 120 -16.71 -2.27 15.48
C LEU A 120 -17.10 -1.05 14.62
N HIS A 121 -16.49 0.11 14.85
CA HIS A 121 -16.71 1.34 14.09
C HIS A 121 -15.62 1.59 13.02
N GLY A 122 -14.85 0.57 12.65
CA GLY A 122 -13.86 0.68 11.58
C GLY A 122 -12.59 1.44 11.97
N GLY A 123 -12.24 1.41 13.26
CA GLY A 123 -11.01 2.02 13.80
C GLY A 123 -11.10 3.53 14.05
N HIS A 124 -12.27 4.15 13.87
CA HIS A 124 -12.44 5.59 14.04
C HIS A 124 -13.71 5.93 14.82
N MET A 125 -13.58 6.80 15.83
CA MET A 125 -14.69 7.38 16.57
C MET A 125 -14.29 8.76 17.10
N PRO A 126 -15.20 9.76 17.14
CA PRO A 126 -14.91 11.05 17.78
C PRO A 126 -14.50 10.86 19.25
N VAL A 127 -13.50 11.62 19.71
CA VAL A 127 -12.96 11.49 21.07
C VAL A 127 -14.05 11.66 22.13
N ASP A 128 -14.90 12.68 21.99
CA ASP A 128 -15.99 12.94 22.94
C ASP A 128 -17.03 11.80 22.99
N GLU A 129 -17.21 11.06 21.89
CA GLU A 129 -18.10 9.88 21.85
C GLU A 129 -17.42 8.67 22.51
N LEU A 130 -16.14 8.44 22.22
CA LEU A 130 -15.37 7.36 22.81
C LEU A 130 -15.22 7.54 24.33
N GLU A 131 -15.06 8.76 24.82
CA GLU A 131 -15.00 9.06 26.26
C GLU A 131 -16.29 8.70 27.01
N GLN A 132 -17.43 8.69 26.31
CA GLN A 132 -18.73 8.33 26.88
C GLN A 132 -18.99 6.82 26.89
N VAL A 133 -18.17 6.03 26.19
CA VAL A 133 -18.25 4.57 26.19
C VAL A 133 -17.84 4.04 27.56
N ASP A 134 -18.72 3.25 28.18
CA ASP A 134 -18.39 2.43 29.36
C ASP A 134 -17.59 1.21 28.89
N GLY A 135 -16.28 1.40 28.74
CA GLY A 135 -15.40 0.36 28.18
C GLY A 135 -15.43 -0.91 29.01
N ARG A 136 -15.49 -0.80 30.34
CA ARG A 136 -15.60 -1.98 31.20
C ARG A 136 -16.87 -2.79 30.91
N ALA A 137 -18.02 -2.15 30.72
CA ALA A 137 -19.26 -2.84 30.40
C ALA A 137 -19.15 -3.57 29.05
N GLU A 138 -18.67 -2.88 28.01
CA GLU A 138 -18.46 -3.44 26.67
C GLU A 138 -17.48 -4.62 26.67
N ALA A 139 -16.37 -4.52 27.40
CA ALA A 139 -15.41 -5.61 27.54
C ALA A 139 -16.03 -6.84 28.22
N LEU A 140 -16.85 -6.64 29.25
CA LEU A 140 -17.55 -7.74 29.92
C LEU A 140 -18.60 -8.37 29.01
N GLU A 141 -19.33 -7.56 28.23
CA GLU A 141 -20.29 -8.06 27.25
C GLU A 141 -19.60 -8.95 26.22
N LEU A 142 -18.50 -8.48 25.63
CA LEU A 142 -17.67 -9.25 24.70
C LEU A 142 -17.18 -10.57 25.34
N ILE A 143 -16.53 -10.50 26.51
CA ILE A 143 -15.88 -11.66 27.13
C ILE A 143 -16.90 -12.71 27.61
N LEU A 144 -18.06 -12.28 28.10
CA LEU A 144 -19.04 -13.18 28.70
C LEU A 144 -20.01 -13.78 27.68
N ASN A 145 -20.30 -13.06 26.59
CA ASN A 145 -21.36 -13.44 25.67
C ASN A 145 -20.86 -13.87 24.28
N GLU A 146 -19.66 -13.46 23.86
CA GLU A 146 -19.13 -13.78 22.53
C GLU A 146 -18.12 -14.94 22.54
N HIS A 147 -17.95 -15.56 21.37
CA HIS A 147 -17.09 -16.73 21.19
C HIS A 147 -15.67 -16.39 20.73
N GLY A 148 -14.83 -16.01 21.69
CA GLY A 148 -13.40 -15.83 21.49
C GLY A 148 -12.64 -17.12 21.18
N THR A 149 -11.58 -17.05 20.37
CA THR A 149 -10.61 -18.13 20.15
C THR A 149 -9.27 -17.79 20.79
N VAL A 150 -8.77 -18.68 21.63
CA VAL A 150 -7.45 -18.55 22.23
C VAL A 150 -6.38 -18.88 21.19
N THR A 151 -5.45 -17.95 20.97
CA THR A 151 -4.31 -18.10 20.08
C THR A 151 -3.01 -17.76 20.82
N PRO A 152 -1.83 -18.08 20.27
CA PRO A 152 -0.56 -17.59 20.81
C PRO A 152 -0.43 -16.05 20.87
N TYR A 153 -1.31 -15.32 20.18
CA TYR A 153 -1.29 -13.85 20.05
C TYR A 153 -2.38 -13.16 20.87
N GLY A 154 -3.12 -13.89 21.70
CA GLY A 154 -4.24 -13.38 22.49
C GLY A 154 -5.56 -14.11 22.22
N VAL A 155 -6.65 -13.59 22.76
CA VAL A 155 -8.01 -14.09 22.51
C VAL A 155 -8.65 -13.24 21.43
N VAL A 156 -8.95 -13.86 20.28
CA VAL A 156 -9.54 -13.17 19.12
C VAL A 156 -11.04 -13.42 19.02
N TYR A 157 -11.78 -12.34 18.81
CA TYR A 157 -13.19 -12.29 18.49
C TYR A 157 -13.28 -11.77 17.05
N ASP A 158 -13.82 -12.54 16.13
CA ASP A 158 -13.83 -12.16 14.71
C ASP A 158 -14.88 -11.07 14.40
N ASN A 159 -15.82 -10.82 15.32
CA ASN A 159 -16.91 -9.85 15.15
C ASN A 159 -17.73 -10.10 13.86
N GLY A 160 -17.82 -11.35 13.43
CA GLY A 160 -18.49 -11.70 12.17
C GLY A 160 -17.70 -11.35 10.91
N MET A 161 -16.42 -11.01 11.03
CA MET A 161 -15.53 -10.78 9.89
C MET A 161 -15.44 -12.02 9.00
N GLU A 162 -15.47 -11.78 7.69
CA GLU A 162 -15.22 -12.79 6.66
C GLU A 162 -13.93 -12.47 5.90
N LEU A 163 -13.22 -13.53 5.47
CA LEU A 163 -12.01 -13.38 4.66
C LEU A 163 -12.40 -13.07 3.20
N GLU A 164 -12.39 -11.80 2.85
CA GLU A 164 -12.64 -11.35 1.48
C GLU A 164 -11.51 -11.73 0.53
N GLN A 165 -11.86 -12.27 -0.65
CA GLN A 165 -10.91 -12.73 -1.66
C GLN A 165 -10.62 -11.62 -2.68
N LEU A 166 -9.95 -10.55 -2.24
CA LEU A 166 -9.59 -9.40 -3.07
C LEU A 166 -8.42 -9.70 -4.03
N TYR A 167 -7.48 -10.52 -3.56
CA TYR A 167 -6.31 -10.97 -4.29
C TYR A 167 -6.46 -12.44 -4.71
N THR A 168 -6.02 -12.74 -5.93
CA THR A 168 -5.90 -14.11 -6.45
C THR A 168 -4.49 -14.33 -6.99
N GLU A 169 -3.98 -15.57 -6.91
CA GLU A 169 -2.62 -15.89 -7.36
C GLU A 169 -2.38 -15.43 -8.80
N GLY A 170 -1.34 -14.63 -9.01
CA GLY A 170 -0.98 -14.08 -10.32
C GLY A 170 -1.83 -12.90 -10.82
N GLY A 171 -2.92 -12.54 -10.12
CA GLY A 171 -3.77 -11.39 -10.45
C GLY A 171 -3.17 -10.03 -10.04
N PRO A 172 -3.83 -8.90 -10.39
CA PRO A 172 -3.47 -7.59 -9.87
C PRO A 172 -3.41 -7.59 -8.34
N PHE A 173 -2.51 -6.80 -7.76
CA PHE A 173 -2.58 -6.54 -6.34
C PHE A 173 -3.71 -5.56 -6.05
N PRO A 174 -4.44 -5.74 -4.93
CA PRO A 174 -5.39 -4.74 -4.48
C PRO A 174 -4.70 -3.39 -4.24
N ASP A 175 -5.44 -2.32 -4.43
CA ASP A 175 -4.91 -0.97 -4.27
C ASP A 175 -4.47 -0.72 -2.81
N TYR A 176 -3.24 -0.25 -2.65
CA TYR A 176 -2.67 0.07 -1.35
C TYR A 176 -1.58 1.13 -1.48
N LEU A 177 -1.66 2.18 -0.66
CA LEU A 177 -0.68 3.25 -0.58
C LEU A 177 0.31 2.94 0.54
N ASP A 178 1.49 2.48 0.16
CA ASP A 178 2.52 1.98 1.08
C ASP A 178 3.65 2.96 1.37
N ARG A 179 3.63 4.11 0.71
CA ARG A 179 4.67 5.13 0.81
C ARG A 179 4.18 6.46 0.27
N GLU A 180 4.93 7.51 0.58
CA GLU A 180 4.76 8.80 -0.07
C GLU A 180 4.93 8.67 -1.59
N PHE A 181 4.10 9.38 -2.33
CA PHE A 181 4.10 9.37 -3.78
C PHE A 181 4.22 10.80 -4.30
N VAL A 182 4.85 10.95 -5.47
CA VAL A 182 4.79 12.19 -6.24
C VAL A 182 3.50 12.20 -7.06
N ILE A 183 3.20 11.08 -7.73
CA ILE A 183 1.99 10.89 -8.53
C ILE A 183 1.41 9.51 -8.24
N LEU A 184 0.11 9.45 -7.98
CA LEU A 184 -0.69 8.23 -8.05
C LEU A 184 -1.31 8.15 -9.45
N LEU A 185 -0.93 7.11 -10.19
CA LEU A 185 -1.32 6.96 -11.60
C LEU A 185 -2.25 5.76 -11.74
N GLU A 186 -3.44 5.98 -12.29
CA GLU A 186 -4.30 4.90 -12.77
C GLU A 186 -3.87 4.52 -14.19
N ALA A 187 -3.58 3.24 -14.42
CA ALA A 187 -3.25 2.70 -15.73
C ALA A 187 -4.27 1.65 -16.15
N SER A 188 -4.76 1.72 -17.38
CA SER A 188 -5.72 0.77 -17.95
C SER A 188 -5.45 0.48 -19.42
N SER A 189 -5.86 -0.72 -19.86
CA SER A 189 -5.86 -1.11 -21.28
C SER A 189 -7.31 -1.17 -21.78
N GLY A 190 -7.86 -0.02 -22.18
CA GLY A 190 -9.25 0.06 -22.68
C GLY A 190 -10.28 -0.27 -21.61
N GLU A 191 -11.33 -1.02 -21.95
CA GLU A 191 -12.37 -1.50 -21.00
C GLU A 191 -11.90 -2.70 -20.11
N GLY A 192 -10.59 -2.97 -20.06
CA GLY A 192 -10.00 -4.04 -19.25
C GLY A 192 -9.76 -3.67 -17.78
N GLN A 193 -9.03 -4.54 -17.07
CA GLN A 193 -8.58 -4.27 -15.68
C GLN A 193 -7.65 -3.05 -15.63
N SER A 194 -7.88 -2.17 -14.66
CA SER A 194 -6.97 -1.08 -14.30
C SER A 194 -6.09 -1.48 -13.10
N THR A 195 -5.03 -0.70 -12.86
CA THR A 195 -4.20 -0.78 -11.66
C THR A 195 -3.76 0.61 -11.25
N LEU A 196 -3.66 0.86 -9.96
CA LEU A 196 -2.96 2.02 -9.45
C LEU A 196 -1.45 1.77 -9.39
N LEU A 197 -0.67 2.77 -9.78
CA LEU A 197 0.78 2.78 -9.75
C LEU A 197 1.25 3.98 -8.94
N ILE A 198 2.09 3.72 -7.95
CA ILE A 198 2.73 4.75 -7.14
C ILE A 198 4.01 5.20 -7.83
N LEU A 199 4.10 6.49 -8.18
CA LEU A 199 5.29 7.07 -8.78
C LEU A 199 5.99 8.03 -7.79
N PRO A 200 7.33 8.02 -7.75
CA PRO A 200 8.20 7.17 -8.55
C PRO A 200 8.36 5.74 -8.00
N ASP A 201 8.80 4.86 -8.89
CA ASP A 201 9.14 3.48 -8.56
C ASP A 201 10.22 2.93 -9.49
N SER A 202 10.70 1.71 -9.23
CA SER A 202 11.54 0.94 -10.14
C SER A 202 10.83 0.70 -11.47
N PRO A 203 11.46 1.04 -12.62
CA PRO A 203 10.96 0.65 -13.94
C PRO A 203 10.59 -0.84 -14.01
N ALA A 204 11.42 -1.69 -13.41
CA ALA A 204 11.16 -3.13 -13.37
C ALA A 204 9.95 -3.48 -12.48
N ARG A 205 9.74 -2.81 -11.34
CA ARG A 205 8.55 -3.03 -10.51
C ARG A 205 7.28 -2.58 -11.23
N LEU A 206 7.29 -1.40 -11.85
CA LEU A 206 6.15 -0.91 -12.64
C LEU A 206 5.81 -1.84 -13.78
N GLU A 207 6.81 -2.33 -14.52
CA GLU A 207 6.59 -3.28 -15.61
C GLU A 207 5.93 -4.57 -15.09
N ARG A 208 6.37 -5.07 -13.94
CA ARG A 208 5.81 -6.28 -13.31
C ARG A 208 4.38 -6.05 -12.85
N LEU A 209 4.07 -4.94 -12.19
CA LEU A 209 2.71 -4.58 -11.79
C LEU A 209 1.77 -4.50 -12.99
N LEU A 210 2.18 -3.83 -14.07
CA LEU A 210 1.42 -3.77 -15.32
C LEU A 210 1.22 -5.16 -15.96
N CYS A 211 2.22 -6.04 -15.88
CA CYS A 211 2.08 -7.39 -16.42
C CYS A 211 1.01 -8.22 -15.71
N ARG A 212 0.78 -7.98 -14.42
CA ARG A 212 -0.26 -8.69 -13.64
C ARG A 212 -1.68 -8.33 -14.08
N THR A 213 -1.85 -7.17 -14.72
CA THR A 213 -3.14 -6.69 -15.26
C THR A 213 -3.25 -6.93 -16.77
N GLY A 214 -2.23 -7.56 -17.38
CA GLY A 214 -2.15 -7.74 -18.83
C GLY A 214 -1.79 -6.47 -19.61
N ILE A 215 -1.47 -5.37 -18.92
CA ILE A 215 -1.08 -4.10 -19.55
C ILE A 215 0.40 -4.15 -19.95
N ARG A 216 0.72 -3.60 -21.12
CA ARG A 216 2.11 -3.36 -21.55
C ARG A 216 2.29 -1.87 -21.79
N ASP A 217 3.28 -1.25 -21.16
CA ASP A 217 3.63 0.16 -21.38
C ASP A 217 3.89 0.39 -22.86
N SER A 218 2.90 0.99 -23.53
CA SER A 218 2.87 1.24 -24.95
C SER A 218 2.07 2.51 -25.18
N PRO A 219 2.20 3.17 -26.35
CA PRO A 219 1.44 4.38 -26.65
C PRO A 219 -0.09 4.22 -26.63
N GLN A 220 -0.59 2.97 -26.57
CA GLN A 220 -2.02 2.64 -26.53
C GLN A 220 -2.57 2.51 -25.10
N VAL A 221 -1.70 2.47 -24.09
CA VAL A 221 -2.14 2.43 -22.69
C VAL A 221 -2.73 3.77 -22.32
N HIS A 222 -3.89 3.73 -21.68
CA HIS A 222 -4.47 4.92 -21.08
C HIS A 222 -3.95 5.02 -19.66
N SER A 223 -3.35 6.16 -19.33
CA SER A 223 -2.93 6.48 -17.97
C SER A 223 -3.45 7.85 -17.57
N ARG A 224 -3.97 7.96 -16.36
CA ARG A 224 -4.50 9.20 -15.79
C ARG A 224 -3.91 9.41 -14.40
N VAL A 225 -3.55 10.66 -14.09
CA VAL A 225 -3.19 11.06 -12.73
C VAL A 225 -4.45 11.01 -11.87
N ALA A 226 -4.48 10.10 -10.91
CA ALA A 226 -5.56 9.96 -9.93
C ALA A 226 -5.34 10.92 -8.75
N ASP A 227 -4.10 11.05 -8.30
CA ASP A 227 -3.70 11.96 -7.22
C ASP A 227 -2.23 12.39 -7.37
N SER A 228 -1.81 13.44 -6.66
CA SER A 228 -0.46 13.98 -6.70
C SER A 228 -0.11 14.81 -5.47
N THR A 229 1.13 14.72 -5.02
CA THR A 229 1.69 15.62 -4.00
C THR A 229 2.39 16.85 -4.60
N LEU A 230 2.58 16.89 -5.93
CA LEU A 230 3.04 18.11 -6.62
C LEU A 230 1.95 19.19 -6.63
N PRO A 231 2.33 20.48 -6.59
CA PRO A 231 1.37 21.57 -6.72
C PRO A 231 0.57 21.49 -8.03
N ASP A 232 -0.71 21.87 -7.98
CA ASP A 232 -1.63 21.73 -9.12
C ASP A 232 -1.13 22.41 -10.40
N GLU A 233 -0.45 23.56 -10.29
CA GLU A 233 0.13 24.26 -11.44
C GLU A 233 1.15 23.40 -12.19
N VAL A 234 1.93 22.61 -11.45
CA VAL A 234 2.91 21.67 -12.02
C VAL A 234 2.19 20.56 -12.74
N ILE A 235 1.20 19.95 -12.08
CA ILE A 235 0.46 18.83 -12.65
C ILE A 235 -0.27 19.24 -13.93
N ARG A 236 -0.92 20.41 -13.95
CA ARG A 236 -1.55 20.96 -15.17
C ARG A 236 -0.56 21.25 -16.29
N SER A 237 0.71 21.50 -15.97
CA SER A 237 1.76 21.75 -16.96
C SER A 237 2.41 20.47 -17.51
N ILE A 238 2.28 19.35 -16.81
CA ILE A 238 2.79 18.05 -17.26
C ILE A 238 1.81 17.53 -18.32
N PRO A 239 2.25 17.28 -19.57
CA PRO A 239 1.40 16.68 -20.59
C PRO A 239 1.31 15.17 -20.33
N ALA A 240 0.66 14.78 -19.23
CA ALA A 240 0.63 13.40 -18.75
C ALA A 240 0.08 12.44 -19.79
N GLU A 241 -0.91 12.88 -20.58
CA GLU A 241 -1.52 12.09 -21.65
C GLU A 241 -0.60 11.89 -22.87
N ARG A 242 0.52 12.62 -22.94
CA ARG A 242 1.52 12.49 -24.01
C ARG A 242 2.77 11.72 -23.58
N LEU A 243 2.89 11.41 -22.30
CA LEU A 243 4.03 10.71 -21.74
C LEU A 243 3.68 9.25 -21.50
N SER A 244 4.63 8.34 -21.72
CA SER A 244 4.47 6.96 -21.27
C SER A 244 4.54 6.89 -19.75
N ILE A 245 4.08 5.78 -19.16
CA ILE A 245 4.16 5.53 -17.72
C ILE A 245 5.61 5.66 -17.24
N ASN A 246 6.56 5.07 -17.98
CA ASN A 246 7.98 5.22 -17.69
C ASN A 246 8.50 6.66 -17.89
N GLY A 247 7.89 7.44 -18.79
CA GLY A 247 8.18 8.86 -18.96
C GLY A 247 7.80 9.67 -17.72
N LEU A 248 6.59 9.48 -17.22
CA LEU A 248 6.11 10.08 -15.97
C LEU A 248 6.96 9.64 -14.77
N ASN A 249 7.28 8.35 -14.68
CA ASN A 249 8.13 7.82 -13.63
C ASN A 249 9.52 8.50 -13.61
N ARG A 250 10.14 8.71 -14.78
CA ARG A 250 11.41 9.43 -14.88
C ARG A 250 11.32 10.88 -14.40
N LEU A 251 10.22 11.57 -14.70
CA LEU A 251 9.99 12.93 -14.20
C LEU A 251 9.85 12.94 -12.67
N CYS A 252 9.07 12.03 -12.10
CA CYS A 252 8.90 11.90 -10.66
C CYS A 252 10.25 11.62 -9.96
N ARG A 253 11.05 10.69 -10.49
CA ARG A 253 12.41 10.40 -10.00
C ARG A 253 13.36 11.60 -10.12
N ALA A 254 13.15 12.49 -11.08
CA ALA A 254 13.93 13.71 -11.20
C ALA A 254 13.50 14.73 -10.14
N ALA A 255 12.19 14.86 -9.91
CA ALA A 255 11.63 15.74 -8.89
C ALA A 255 12.09 15.38 -7.47
N GLU A 256 12.13 14.10 -7.10
CA GLU A 256 12.63 13.65 -5.79
C GLU A 256 14.09 14.01 -5.50
N ARG A 257 14.90 14.25 -6.54
CA ARG A 257 16.31 14.65 -6.38
C ARG A 257 16.47 16.15 -6.11
N ILE A 258 15.39 16.91 -6.23
CA ILE A 258 15.37 18.35 -5.99
C ILE A 258 14.92 18.56 -4.54
N ALA A 259 15.62 19.43 -3.80
CA ALA A 259 15.19 19.79 -2.46
C ALA A 259 13.78 20.42 -2.51
N PRO A 260 12.90 20.17 -1.52
CA PRO A 260 11.52 20.68 -1.56
C PRO A 260 11.41 22.19 -1.81
N GLU A 261 12.33 22.98 -1.23
CA GLU A 261 12.37 24.44 -1.40
C GLU A 261 12.79 24.87 -2.82
N ASP A 262 13.73 24.13 -3.41
CA ASP A 262 14.18 24.36 -4.78
C ASP A 262 13.11 23.94 -5.79
N LEU A 263 12.39 22.85 -5.49
CA LEU A 263 11.26 22.40 -6.30
C LEU A 263 10.18 23.48 -6.29
N LYS A 264 9.80 24.00 -5.13
CA LYS A 264 8.84 25.11 -5.01
C LYS A 264 9.28 26.34 -5.81
N THR A 265 10.55 26.70 -5.75
CA THR A 265 11.12 27.80 -6.53
C THR A 265 11.05 27.54 -8.03
N LEU A 266 11.40 26.33 -8.47
CA LEU A 266 11.31 25.90 -9.87
C LEU A 266 9.87 26.01 -10.38
N VAL A 267 8.89 25.57 -9.58
CA VAL A 267 7.47 25.68 -9.90
C VAL A 267 7.06 27.14 -10.09
N GLN A 268 7.44 28.02 -9.15
CA GLN A 268 7.13 29.45 -9.26
C GLN A 268 7.70 30.07 -10.55
N LEU A 269 8.96 29.76 -10.88
CA LEU A 269 9.61 30.26 -12.11
C LEU A 269 8.93 29.76 -13.39
N LEU A 270 8.38 28.54 -13.38
CA LEU A 270 7.64 27.98 -14.52
C LEU A 270 6.25 28.62 -14.66
N THR A 271 5.57 28.88 -13.54
CA THR A 271 4.26 29.54 -13.53
C THR A 271 4.34 31.01 -13.94
N ASP A 272 5.36 31.74 -13.47
CA ASP A 272 5.57 33.15 -13.80
C ASP A 272 5.88 33.37 -15.29
N LYS A 273 6.55 32.41 -15.94
CA LYS A 273 6.81 32.44 -17.39
C LYS A 273 5.56 32.26 -18.25
N ASN A 274 4.50 31.67 -17.70
CA ASN A 274 3.23 31.45 -18.40
C ASN A 274 2.24 32.63 -18.23
N GLN A 275 2.59 33.67 -17.45
CA GLN A 275 1.84 34.92 -17.46
C GLN A 275 2.23 35.75 -18.70
N PRO A 276 1.26 36.28 -19.48
CA PRO A 276 1.58 37.15 -20.60
C PRO A 276 2.32 38.37 -20.06
N SER A 277 3.54 38.59 -20.56
CA SER A 277 4.29 39.81 -20.30
C SER A 277 3.40 41.00 -20.63
N GLN A 278 2.95 41.75 -19.61
CA GLN A 278 2.37 43.06 -19.85
C GLN A 278 3.48 43.93 -20.41
N GLY A 279 3.50 44.05 -21.74
CA GLY A 279 4.38 44.97 -22.44
C GLY A 279 4.15 46.39 -21.93
N PRO A 280 5.18 47.24 -21.87
CA PRO A 280 5.04 48.58 -21.33
C PRO A 280 3.99 49.34 -22.14
N SER A 281 2.99 49.87 -21.45
CA SER A 281 2.03 50.81 -22.02
C SER A 281 2.83 52.00 -22.57
N LEU A 282 2.95 52.07 -23.89
CA LEU A 282 3.44 53.26 -24.59
C LEU A 282 2.39 54.35 -24.38
N GLY A 283 2.58 55.13 -23.32
CA GLY A 283 1.86 56.38 -23.10
C GLY A 283 2.05 57.28 -24.32
N GLY A 284 1.01 57.39 -25.13
CA GLY A 284 0.93 58.35 -26.21
C GLY A 284 0.97 59.76 -25.64
N LEU A 285 2.08 60.45 -25.89
CA LEU A 285 2.10 61.91 -25.89
C LEU A 285 1.41 62.36 -27.17
N SER A 286 0.18 62.88 -27.05
CA SER A 286 -0.40 63.76 -28.05
C SER A 286 -0.20 65.21 -27.62
N MET A 287 0.36 65.99 -28.55
CA MET A 287 0.43 67.45 -28.54
C MET A 287 -0.95 68.10 -28.45
#